data_AF-A0A3D3RFP3-F1
#
_entry.id   AF-A0A3D3RFP3-F1
#
_cell.length_a   1.000
_cell.length_b   1.000
_cell.length_c   1.000
_cell.angle_alpha   90.00
_cell.angle_beta   90.00
_cell.angle_gamma   90.00
#
_symmetry.space_group_name_H-M   'P 1'
#
loop_
_entity.id
_entity.type
_entity.pdbx_description
1 polymer ?
#
loop_
_entity_poly.entity_id
_entity_poly.type
_entity_poly.pdbx_seq_one_letter_code
_entity_poly.pdbx_strand_id
1 'polypeptide(L)'
;NTAKIEPGSSVAVFGLGGVGLSTVMGARAAGAETIFAIDLLPDKLERATQVGATHTINASEEDPVQLIKDIQNGVDYTFESVGNELVLQQAYAAT
;
A
#
# COMPACT_ATOMS: atom_id res chain seq x y z
N ASN A 1 15.42 5.98 -2.21
CA ASN A 1 14.30 6.07 -1.26
C ASN A 1 14.87 5.94 0.17
N THR A 2 14.27 6.51 1.22
CA THR A 2 14.79 6.42 2.61
C THR A 2 14.53 5.06 3.25
N ALA A 3 13.39 4.44 2.93
CA ALA A 3 13.01 3.13 3.41
C ALA A 3 13.92 1.98 2.92
N LYS A 4 14.75 2.25 1.90
CA LYS A 4 15.62 1.28 1.22
C LYS A 4 14.84 0.06 0.73
N ILE A 5 13.71 0.30 0.06
CA ILE A 5 12.90 -0.76 -0.56
C ILE A 5 13.83 -1.62 -1.44
N GLU A 6 13.81 -2.92 -1.17
CA GLU A 6 14.63 -3.91 -1.86
C GLU A 6 13.88 -4.50 -3.06
N PRO A 7 14.57 -4.78 -4.18
CA PRO A 7 13.94 -5.50 -5.29
C PRO A 7 13.37 -6.85 -4.84
N GLY A 8 12.16 -7.18 -5.27
CA GLY A 8 11.45 -8.39 -4.84
C GLY A 8 10.66 -8.25 -3.54
N SER A 9 10.79 -7.12 -2.83
CA SER A 9 10.04 -6.92 -1.59
C SER A 9 8.56 -6.62 -1.85
N SER A 10 7.80 -6.62 -0.77
CA SER A 10 6.40 -6.22 -0.73
C SER A 10 6.19 -4.91 0.01
N VAL A 11 5.22 -4.14 -0.47
CA VAL A 11 4.90 -2.82 0.07
C VAL A 11 3.39 -2.66 0.20
N ALA A 12 2.91 -2.12 1.32
CA ALA A 12 1.55 -1.63 1.45
C ALA A 12 1.54 -0.11 1.62
N VAL A 13 0.68 0.58 0.85
CA VAL A 13 0.52 2.03 0.90
C VAL A 13 -0.90 2.37 1.30
N PHE A 14 -1.06 2.91 2.51
CA PHE A 14 -2.33 3.35 3.06
C PHE A 14 -2.55 4.85 2.77
N GLY A 15 -3.64 5.13 2.07
CA GLY A 15 -3.97 6.45 1.54
C GLY A 15 -3.31 6.69 0.18
N LEU A 16 -4.13 7.06 -0.80
CA LEU A 16 -3.73 7.26 -2.21
C LEU A 16 -3.99 8.71 -2.64
N GLY A 17 -3.62 9.64 -1.77
CA GLY A 17 -3.45 11.05 -2.14
C GLY A 17 -2.19 11.27 -2.99
N GLY A 18 -1.76 12.53 -3.17
CA GLY A 18 -0.56 12.84 -3.96
C GLY A 18 0.71 12.17 -3.43
N VAL A 19 0.85 12.09 -2.10
CA VAL A 19 1.97 11.40 -1.44
C VAL A 19 1.87 9.89 -1.67
N GLY A 20 0.73 9.28 -1.35
CA GLY A 20 0.51 7.84 -1.52
C GLY A 20 0.75 7.33 -2.94
N LEU A 21 0.21 8.01 -3.96
CA LEU A 21 0.45 7.65 -5.36
C LEU A 21 1.92 7.80 -5.75
N SER A 22 2.61 8.82 -5.24
CA SER A 22 4.06 8.97 -5.42
C SER A 22 4.84 7.85 -4.75
N THR A 23 4.39 7.38 -3.59
CA THR A 23 4.96 6.22 -2.91
C THR A 23 4.78 4.93 -3.71
N VAL A 24 3.59 4.69 -4.29
CA VAL A 24 3.35 3.53 -5.18
C VAL A 24 4.32 3.56 -6.37
N MET A 25 4.45 4.72 -7.04
CA MET A 25 5.42 4.88 -8.13
C MET A 25 6.86 4.64 -7.67
N GLY A 26 7.22 5.15 -6.50
CA GLY A 26 8.54 4.98 -5.90
C GLY A 26 8.85 3.54 -5.53
N ALA A 27 7.87 2.79 -5.01
CA ALA A 27 7.99 1.37 -4.69
C ALA A 27 8.20 0.54 -5.96
N ARG A 28 7.40 0.80 -7.01
CA ARG A 28 7.58 0.15 -8.32
C ARG A 28 8.94 0.46 -8.92
N ALA A 29 9.35 1.73 -8.90
CA ALA A 29 10.67 2.14 -9.41
C ALA A 29 11.84 1.53 -8.62
N ALA A 30 11.64 1.22 -7.33
CA ALA A 30 12.61 0.53 -6.49
C ALA A 30 12.66 -0.98 -6.73
N GLY A 31 11.71 -1.54 -7.47
CA GLY A 31 11.67 -2.97 -7.80
C GLY A 31 10.86 -3.83 -6.82
N ALA A 32 9.97 -3.24 -6.01
CA ALA A 32 9.02 -4.03 -5.22
C ALA A 32 8.18 -4.92 -6.16
N GLU A 33 8.06 -6.20 -5.82
CA GLU A 33 7.32 -7.19 -6.61
C GLU A 33 5.82 -7.12 -6.32
N THR A 34 5.46 -6.92 -5.06
CA THR A 34 4.06 -6.78 -4.63
C THR A 34 3.82 -5.40 -4.05
N ILE A 35 2.81 -4.69 -4.55
CA ILE A 35 2.43 -3.36 -4.07
C ILE A 35 0.92 -3.35 -3.82
N PHE A 36 0.53 -3.34 -2.55
CA PHE A 36 -0.85 -3.14 -2.11
C PHE A 36 -1.14 -1.64 -1.98
N ALA A 37 -2.16 -1.19 -2.68
CA ALA A 37 -2.66 0.18 -2.62
C ALA A 37 -4.02 0.20 -1.91
N ILE A 38 -4.11 0.92 -0.78
CA ILE A 38 -5.27 0.91 0.10
C ILE A 38 -5.85 2.32 0.20
N ASP A 39 -7.12 2.49 -0.16
CA ASP A 39 -7.90 3.72 0.02
C ASP A 39 -9.38 3.36 0.12
N LEU A 40 -10.24 4.36 0.33
CA LEU A 40 -11.70 4.21 0.40
C LEU A 40 -12.38 4.50 -0.94
N LEU A 41 -11.69 5.18 -1.85
CA LEU A 41 -12.27 5.69 -3.09
C LEU A 41 -11.83 4.87 -4.31
N PRO A 42 -12.76 4.21 -5.03
CA PRO A 42 -12.45 3.40 -6.21
C PRO A 42 -11.62 4.12 -7.27
N ASP A 43 -11.91 5.39 -7.57
CA ASP A 43 -11.16 6.19 -8.55
C ASP A 43 -9.66 6.32 -8.21
N LYS A 44 -9.31 6.35 -6.92
CA LYS A 44 -7.90 6.40 -6.50
C LYS A 44 -7.23 5.04 -6.62
N LEU A 45 -7.96 3.96 -6.36
CA LEU A 45 -7.47 2.60 -6.56
C LEU A 45 -7.18 2.36 -8.05
N GLU A 46 -8.07 2.78 -8.95
CA GLU A 46 -7.85 2.70 -10.39
C GLU A 46 -6.57 3.45 -10.81
N ARG A 47 -6.37 4.67 -10.30
CA ARG A 47 -5.14 5.44 -10.55
C ARG A 47 -3.90 4.73 -10.00
N ALA A 48 -3.99 4.12 -8.82
CA ALA A 48 -2.88 3.38 -8.24
C ALA A 48 -2.45 2.19 -9.12
N THR A 49 -3.42 1.45 -9.68
CA THR A 49 -3.15 0.38 -10.64
C THR A 49 -2.40 0.90 -11.87
N GLN A 50 -2.81 2.05 -12.41
CA GLN A 50 -2.15 2.65 -13.59
C GLN A 50 -0.68 3.03 -13.31
N VAL A 51 -0.36 3.43 -12.08
CA VAL A 51 0.99 3.90 -11.72
C VAL A 51 1.87 2.84 -11.07
N GLY A 52 1.34 1.65 -10.76
CA GLY A 52 2.18 0.51 -10.34
C GLY A 52 1.70 -0.37 -9.22
N ALA A 53 0.51 -0.15 -8.65
CA ALA A 53 -0.04 -1.09 -7.70
C ALA A 53 -0.31 -2.44 -8.37
N THR A 54 0.06 -3.54 -7.69
CA THR A 54 -0.25 -4.90 -8.14
C THR A 54 -1.56 -5.39 -7.56
N HIS A 55 -1.93 -4.87 -6.38
CA HIS A 55 -3.17 -5.15 -5.70
C HIS A 55 -3.78 -3.84 -5.20
N THR A 56 -5.10 -3.75 -5.24
CA THR A 56 -5.86 -2.63 -4.69
C THR A 56 -6.87 -3.14 -3.69
N ILE A 57 -7.02 -2.46 -2.56
CA ILE A 57 -7.99 -2.82 -1.52
C ILE A 57 -8.86 -1.60 -1.23
N ASN A 58 -10.18 -1.78 -1.33
CA ASN A 58 -11.12 -0.79 -0.84
C ASN A 58 -11.38 -1.00 0.66
N ALA A 59 -10.76 -0.17 1.49
CA ALA A 59 -10.89 -0.27 2.95
C ALA A 59 -12.28 0.14 3.48
N SER A 60 -13.20 0.61 2.63
CA SER A 60 -14.61 0.77 3.03
C SER A 60 -15.43 -0.51 2.93
N GLU A 61 -14.92 -1.52 2.21
CA GLU A 61 -15.63 -2.77 1.90
C GLU A 61 -15.01 -3.95 2.65
N GLU A 62 -13.69 -3.95 2.83
CA GLU A 62 -12.94 -5.08 3.36
C GLU A 62 -11.86 -4.63 4.37
N ASP A 63 -11.40 -5.55 5.22
CA ASP A 63 -10.28 -5.30 6.13
C ASP A 63 -8.94 -5.45 5.38
N PRO A 64 -8.19 -4.35 5.16
CA PRO A 64 -6.93 -4.41 4.44
C PRO A 64 -5.86 -5.25 5.14
N VAL A 65 -5.85 -5.29 6.48
CA VAL A 65 -4.83 -6.05 7.22
C VAL A 65 -5.05 -7.54 7.02
N GLN A 66 -6.30 -7.99 7.09
CA GLN A 66 -6.64 -9.39 6.89
C GLN A 66 -6.33 -9.83 5.45
N LEU A 67 -6.73 -9.05 4.44
CA LEU A 67 -6.45 -9.38 3.05
C LEU A 67 -4.95 -9.45 2.73
N ILE A 68 -4.15 -8.52 3.26
CA ILE A 68 -2.70 -8.56 3.11
C ILE A 68 -2.13 -9.85 3.71
N LYS A 69 -2.62 -10.27 4.88
CA LYS A 69 -2.16 -11.51 5.53
C LYS A 69 -2.59 -12.75 4.77
N ASP A 70 -3.78 -12.76 4.20
CA ASP A 70 -4.28 -13.89 3.41
C ASP A 70 -3.48 -14.07 2.12
N ILE A 71 -3.00 -12.97 1.52
CA ILE A 71 -2.24 -13.00 0.26
C ILE A 71 -0.73 -13.18 0.49
N GLN A 72 -0.14 -12.49 1.46
CA GLN A 72 1.31 -12.40 1.63
C GLN A 72 1.81 -12.60 3.07
N ASN A 73 0.94 -12.94 4.03
CA ASN A 73 1.29 -13.10 5.45
C ASN A 73 2.01 -11.89 6.06
N GLY A 74 1.69 -10.69 5.57
CA GLY A 74 2.36 -9.43 5.92
C GLY A 74 3.11 -8.82 4.75
N VAL A 75 3.66 -7.61 4.94
CA VAL A 75 4.52 -6.94 3.95
C VAL A 75 5.83 -6.47 4.57
N ASP A 76 6.86 -6.33 3.74
CA ASP A 76 8.19 -5.88 4.21
C ASP A 76 8.19 -4.39 4.59
N TYR A 77 7.39 -3.58 3.89
CA TYR A 77 7.31 -2.15 4.13
C TYR A 77 5.87 -1.64 4.10
N THR A 78 5.56 -0.72 5.01
CA THR A 78 4.29 -0.01 5.04
C THR A 78 4.49 1.49 4.99
N PHE A 79 3.66 2.18 4.23
CA PHE A 79 3.63 3.63 4.18
C PHE A 79 2.22 4.10 4.51
N GLU A 80 2.11 4.98 5.51
CA GLU A 80 0.87 5.63 5.92
C GLU A 80 0.91 7.09 5.47
N SER A 81 -0.14 7.54 4.77
CA SER A 81 -0.24 8.91 4.27
C SER A 81 -1.63 9.52 4.39
N VAL A 82 -2.50 8.91 5.20
CA VAL A 82 -3.84 9.41 5.55
C VAL A 82 -3.76 10.41 6.71
N GLY A 83 -2.82 10.21 7.65
CA GLY A 83 -2.73 10.99 8.88
C GLY A 83 -3.79 10.60 9.92
N ASN A 84 -4.17 9.33 9.95
CA ASN A 84 -5.20 8.80 10.86
C ASN A 84 -4.62 7.72 11.78
N GLU A 85 -4.92 7.79 13.07
CA GLU A 85 -4.39 6.87 14.09
C GLU A 85 -4.77 5.40 13.84
N LEU A 86 -6.02 5.14 13.43
CA LEU A 86 -6.48 3.78 13.14
C LEU A 86 -5.74 3.22 11.92
N VAL A 87 -5.54 4.04 10.89
CA VAL A 87 -4.81 3.63 9.69
C VAL A 87 -3.33 3.37 9.99
N LEU A 88 -2.74 4.16 10.89
CA LEU A 88 -1.37 3.92 11.37
C LEU A 88 -1.25 2.58 12.11
N GLN A 89 -2.23 2.25 12.95
CA GLN A 89 -2.28 0.94 13.62
C GLN A 89 -2.45 -0.20 12.63
N GLN A 90 -3.31 -0.03 11.61
CA GLN A 90 -3.48 -1.01 10.54
C GLN A 90 -2.20 -1.20 9.72
N ALA A 91 -1.51 -0.11 9.37
CA ALA A 91 -0.22 -0.18 8.69
C ALA A 91 0.77 -1.00 9.50
N TYR A 92 0.94 -0.70 10.80
CA TYR A 92 1.81 -1.50 11.67
C TYR A 92 1.37 -2.96 11.79
N ALA A 93 0.07 -3.25 11.78
CA ALA A 93 -0.44 -4.61 11.87
C ALA A 93 -0.33 -5.41 10.56
N ALA A 94 -0.05 -4.73 9.44
CA ALA A 94 0.07 -5.31 8.10
C ALA A 94 1.49 -5.71 7.74
N THR A 95 2.51 -5.34 8.53
CA THR A 95 3.86 -5.94 8.45
C THR A 95 3.87 -7.35 9.02
#